data_AF-A0A553ZS11-F1
#
_entry.id   AF-A0A553ZS11-F1
#
_cell.length_a   1.000
_cell.length_b   1.000
_cell.length_c   1.000
_cell.angle_alpha   90.00
_cell.angle_beta   90.00
_cell.angle_gamma   90.00
#
_symmetry.space_group_name_H-M   'P 1'
#
loop_
_entity.id
_entity.type
_entity.pdbx_description
1 polymer ?
#
loop_
_entity_poly.entity_id
_entity_poly.type
_entity_poly.pdbx_seq_one_letter_code
_entity_poly.pdbx_strand_id
1 'polypeptide(L)' 'VFASVNNLYHRPQQKKQIDRQHARIYNAVLQRLPHVAQRAARDHVRTVKKNLHDIELEGHHLIRSAVPLEMNQMGLPA' A
#
# COMPACT_ATOMS: atom_id res chain seq x y z
N VAL A 1 1.23 4.08 -1.17
CA VAL A 1 1.73 3.91 -2.55
C VAL A 1 3.26 3.95 -2.59
N PHE A 2 3.93 5.00 -2.09
CA PHE A 2 5.41 5.12 -2.10
C PHE A 2 6.17 3.93 -1.48
N ALA A 3 5.76 3.46 -0.30
CA ALA A 3 6.41 2.31 0.35
C ALA A 3 6.37 1.02 -0.50
N SER A 4 5.29 0.80 -1.25
CA SER A 4 5.13 -0.36 -2.13
C SER A 4 6.07 -0.30 -3.33
N VAL A 5 6.26 0.89 -3.90
CA VAL A 5 7.18 1.08 -5.02
C VAL A 5 8.62 0.82 -4.57
N ASN A 6 9.04 1.44 -3.47
CA ASN A 6 10.42 1.36 -3.00
C ASN A 6 10.84 -0.05 -2.51
N ASN A 7 9.88 -0.86 -2.03
CA ASN A 7 10.21 -2.14 -1.38
C ASN A 7 9.71 -3.37 -2.13
N LEU A 8 8.63 -3.24 -2.91
CA LEU A 8 7.92 -4.39 -3.47
C LEU A 8 8.01 -4.47 -5.00
N TYR A 9 8.31 -3.38 -5.71
CA TYR A 9 8.33 -3.40 -7.19
C TYR A 9 9.53 -4.17 -7.76
N HIS A 10 10.66 -4.20 -7.05
CA HIS A 10 11.83 -5.00 -7.43
C HIS A 10 11.66 -6.49 -7.13
N ARG A 11 10.56 -6.89 -6.46
CA ARG A 11 10.25 -8.28 -6.13
C ARG A 11 9.13 -8.80 -7.06
N PRO A 12 9.43 -9.67 -8.04
CA PRO A 12 8.49 -9.97 -9.14
C PRO A 12 7.12 -10.52 -8.71
N GLN A 13 7.09 -11.37 -7.68
CA GLN A 13 5.84 -11.95 -7.17
C GLN A 13 4.93 -10.89 -6.54
N GLN A 14 5.51 -10.03 -5.69
CA GLN A 14 4.81 -8.95 -4.99
C GLN A 14 4.35 -7.89 -6.00
N LYS A 15 5.18 -7.53 -6.98
CA LYS A 15 4.79 -6.63 -8.07
C LYS A 15 3.58 -7.17 -8.84
N LYS A 16 3.62 -8.43 -9.27
CA LYS A 16 2.50 -9.07 -10.00
C LYS A 16 1.22 -9.11 -9.16
N GLN A 17 1.31 -9.23 -7.84
CA GLN A 17 0.16 -9.15 -6.95
C GLN A 17 -0.41 -7.73 -6.89
N ILE A 18 0.46 -6.73 -6.73
CA ILE A 18 0.07 -5.31 -6.68
C ILE A 18 -0.59 -4.88 -7.99
N ASP A 19 0.00 -5.20 -9.14
CA ASP A 19 -0.54 -4.87 -10.46
C ASP A 19 -1.97 -5.43 -10.62
N ARG A 20 -2.20 -6.68 -10.20
CA ARG A 20 -3.54 -7.29 -10.22
C ARG A 20 -4.53 -6.58 -9.30
N GLN A 21 -4.09 -6.14 -8.12
CA GLN A 21 -4.95 -5.40 -7.19
C GLN A 21 -5.29 -4.02 -7.73
N HIS A 22 -4.33 -3.31 -8.33
CA HIS A 22 -4.56 -2.03 -8.99
C HIS A 22 -5.54 -2.15 -10.14
N ALA A 23 -5.38 -3.15 -11.01
CA ALA A 23 -6.32 -3.41 -12.10
C ALA A 23 -7.76 -3.67 -11.59
N ARG A 24 -7.92 -4.39 -10.48
CA ARG A 24 -9.24 -4.62 -9.85
C ARG A 24 -9.88 -3.33 -9.35
N ILE A 25 -9.12 -2.46 -8.68
CA ILE A 25 -9.62 -1.17 -8.20
C ILE A 25 -10.01 -0.31 -9.40
N TYR A 26 -9.13 -0.19 -10.39
CA TYR A 26 -9.36 0.59 -11.61
C TYR A 26 -10.64 0.14 -12.33
N ASN A 27 -10.81 -1.16 -12.56
CA ASN A 27 -11.99 -1.70 -13.22
C ASN A 27 -13.27 -1.44 -12.42
N ALA A 28 -13.23 -1.57 -11.09
CA ALA A 28 -14.39 -1.30 -10.23
C ALA A 28 -14.79 0.19 -10.27
N VAL A 29 -13.81 1.10 -10.35
CA VAL A 29 -14.06 2.54 -10.49
C VAL A 29 -14.67 2.86 -11.87
N LEU A 30 -14.09 2.33 -12.95
CA LEU A 30 -14.63 2.52 -14.31
C LEU A 30 -16.07 2.03 -14.44
N GLN A 31 -16.39 0.90 -13.81
CA GLN A 31 -17.73 0.31 -13.82
C GLN A 31 -18.71 0.99 -12.85
N ARG A 32 -18.28 2.04 -12.15
CA ARG A 32 -19.10 2.79 -11.16
C ARG A 32 -19.65 1.87 -10.06
N LEU A 33 -18.81 0.96 -9.56
CA LEU A 33 -19.13 0.03 -8.48
C LEU A 33 -18.47 0.47 -7.16
N PRO A 34 -19.02 1.48 -6.44
CA PRO A 34 -18.32 2.12 -5.31
C PRO A 34 -17.99 1.16 -4.17
N HIS A 35 -18.91 0.26 -3.81
CA HIS A 35 -18.67 -0.71 -2.73
C HIS A 35 -17.59 -1.74 -3.09
N VAL A 36 -17.50 -2.13 -4.37
CA VAL A 36 -16.47 -3.06 -4.86
C VAL A 36 -15.11 -2.37 -4.87
N ALA A 37 -15.06 -1.13 -5.39
CA ALA A 37 -13.83 -0.33 -5.40
C ALA A 37 -13.30 -0.11 -3.97
N GLN A 38 -14.18 0.25 -3.03
CA GLN A 38 -13.80 0.44 -1.62
C GLN A 38 -13.26 -0.84 -0.99
N ARG A 39 -13.92 -1.98 -1.22
CA ARG A 39 -13.46 -3.29 -0.71
C ARG A 39 -12.10 -3.65 -1.29
N ALA A 40 -11.94 -3.55 -2.62
CA ALA A 40 -10.69 -3.85 -3.31
C ALA A 40 -9.53 -2.96 -2.83
N ALA A 41 -9.79 -1.67 -2.56
CA ALA A 41 -8.81 -0.75 -2.01
C ALA A 41 -8.38 -1.14 -0.57
N ARG A 42 -9.33 -1.50 0.31
CA ARG A 42 -9.02 -1.97 1.67
C ARG A 42 -8.18 -3.24 1.65
N ASP A 43 -8.54 -4.20 0.79
CA ASP A 43 -7.81 -5.46 0.65
C ASP A 43 -6.39 -5.24 0.09
N HIS A 44 -6.23 -4.30 -0.86
CA HIS A 44 -4.92 -3.89 -1.35
C HIS A 44 -4.01 -3.36 -0.23
N VAL A 45 -4.50 -2.41 0.58
CA VAL A 45 -3.72 -1.83 1.68
C VAL A 45 -3.33 -2.89 2.71
N ARG A 46 -4.27 -3.78 3.08
CA ARG A 46 -3.99 -4.90 4.00
C ARG A 46 -2.89 -5.82 3.46
N THR A 47 -2.97 -6.16 2.18
CA THR A 47 -1.97 -7.01 1.52
C THR A 47 -0.60 -6.37 1.49
N VAL A 48 -0.51 -5.09 1.12
CA VAL A 48 0.75 -4.36 1.11
C VAL A 48 1.38 -4.31 2.50
N LYS A 49 0.58 -4.02 3.54
CA LYS A 49 1.06 -4.01 4.93
C LYS A 49 1.63 -5.37 5.33
N LYS A 50 0.93 -6.45 4.98
CA LYS A 50 1.40 -7.81 5.25
C LYS A 50 2.73 -8.10 4.54
N ASN A 51 2.81 -7.84 3.23
CA ASN A 51 4.04 -8.10 2.47
C ASN A 51 5.24 -7.34 3.03
N LEU A 52 5.05 -6.09 3.48
CA LEU A 52 6.13 -5.32 4.11
C LEU A 52 6.54 -5.93 5.45
N HIS A 53 5.57 -6.35 6.27
CA HIS A 53 5.85 -7.01 7.54
C HIS A 53 6.59 -8.34 7.36
N ASP A 54 6.17 -9.14 6.38
CA ASP A 54 6.82 -10.42 6.06
C ASP A 54 8.29 -10.19 5.65
N ILE A 55 8.59 -9.14 4.88
CA ILE A 55 9.96 -8.76 4.52
C ILE A 55 10.78 -8.33 5.74
N GLU A 56 10.19 -7.59 6.67
CA GLU A 56 10.85 -7.23 7.95
C GLU A 56 11.18 -8.48 8.78
N LEU A 57 10.27 -9.46 8.81
CA LEU A 57 10.47 -10.73 9.52
C LEU A 57 11.54 -11.61 8.85
N GLU A 58 11.65 -11.57 7.52
CA GLU A 58 12.71 -12.24 6.76
C GLU A 58 14.09 -11.58 6.95
N GLY A 59 14.20 -10.51 7.75
CA GLY A 59 15.46 -9.82 8.06
C GLY A 59 15.94 -8.87 6.96
N HIS A 60 15.11 -8.63 5.95
CA HIS A 60 15.44 -7.66 4.90
C HIS A 60 15.14 -6.24 5.37
N HIS A 61 16.11 -5.34 5.22
CA HIS A 61 15.90 -3.93 5.49
C HIS A 61 14.88 -3.34 4.50
N LEU A 62 13.75 -2.85 5.02
CA LEU A 62 12.85 -2.00 4.25
C LEU A 62 13.51 -0.64 4.04
N ILE A 63 13.47 -0.16 2.80
CA ILE A 63 13.64 1.25 2.46
C ILE A 63 12.41 1.97 3.01
N ARG A 64 12.50 2.40 4.28
CA ARG A 64 11.53 3.33 4.86
C ARG A 64 11.62 4.59 4.03
N SER A 65 10.58 4.83 3.23
CA SER A 65 10.43 6.10 2.52
C SER A 65 10.51 7.16 3.60
N ALA A 66 11.57 7.98 3.59
CA ALA A 66 11.72 9.06 4.54
C ALA A 66 10.53 10.00 4.35
N VAL A 67 9.50 9.81 5.16
CA VAL A 67 8.52 10.86 5.45
C VAL A 67 8.95 11.35 6.82
N PRO A 68 9.58 12.55 6.92
CA PRO A 68 9.83 13.16 8.20
C PRO A 68 8.51 13.23 8.98
N LEU A 69 8.55 12.77 10.22
CA LEU A 69 7.45 12.81 11.18
C LEU A 69 7.19 14.27 11.61
N GLU A 70 6.62 15.10 10.74
CA GLU A 70 6.23 16.48 11.10
C GLU A 70 4.75 16.80 10.81
N MET A 71 3.88 15.79 10.68
CA MET A 71 2.45 16.05 10.47
C MET A 71 1.52 15.32 11.45
N ASN A 72 1.97 15.08 12.70
CA ASN A 72 1.10 14.58 13.76
C ASN A 72 1.24 15.29 15.13
N GLN A 73 1.85 16.47 15.17
CA GLN A 73 1.87 17.33 16.37
C GLN A 73 1.67 18.79 15.98
N MET A 74 0.41 19.19 15.82
CA MET A 74 -0.07 20.51 16.23
C MET A 74 -1.60 20.46 16.32
N GLY A 75 -2.08 19.77 17.36
CA GLY A 75 -3.27 20.26 18.05
C GLY A 75 -2.83 21.46 18.87
N LEU A 76 -3.34 22.64 18.56
CA LEU A 76 -3.32 23.78 19.47
C LEU A 76 -4.74 23.99 19.99
N PRO A 77 -4.96 24.13 21.31
CA PRO A 77 -6.25 24.51 21.88
C PRO A 77 -6.54 25.99 21.62
N ALA A 78 -7.80 26.37 21.89
CA ALA A 78 -8.40 27.69 21.72
C ALA A 78 -7.61 28.86 22.31
#